data_AF-A0A7Y2BJX7-F1
#
_entry.id   AF-A0A7Y2BJX7-F1
#
_cell.length_a   1.000
_cell.length_b   1.000
_cell.length_c   1.000
_cell.angle_alpha   90.00
_cell.angle_beta   90.00
_cell.angle_gamma   90.00
#
_symmetry.space_group_name_H-M   'P 1'
#
loop_
_entity.id
_entity.type
_entity.pdbx_description
1 polymer ?
#
loop_
_entity_poly.entity_id
_entity_poly.type
_entity_poly.pdbx_seq_one_letter_code
_entity_poly.pdbx_strand_id
1 'polypeptide(L)'
;VGEPKEYLIAKGKHLTVKDGDHVRAGEPLMDGPANPHDILKVKGEKELAAWLVDEIQQVYRLQGVAINDKHIEVIVRQMLRRVRIKETGDTRFLPDEQVEKTVFERENERVIAKGGQPAVAEPLLLGITKASLSTESFISASSFQETTKVLTEAAISGKLDELRGLKENVIMGRLLPAGTGLGAYNKIDMVVADDAVQPLTPARTFLEPEPVAAAASEE
;
A
#
# COMPACT_ATOMS: atom_id res chain seq x y z
N VAL A 1 36.15 -2.63 -7.56
CA VAL A 1 36.35 -3.22 -6.21
C VAL A 1 35.39 -2.47 -5.29
N GLY A 2 34.44 -3.15 -4.67
CA GLY A 2 33.45 -2.53 -3.77
C GLY A 2 34.03 -2.23 -2.39
N GLU A 3 33.29 -1.46 -1.58
CA GLU A 3 33.66 -1.22 -0.18
C GLU A 3 33.58 -2.51 0.64
N PRO A 4 34.53 -2.76 1.57
CA PRO A 4 34.48 -3.91 2.45
C PRO A 4 33.26 -3.83 3.36
N LYS A 5 32.48 -4.93 3.43
CA LYS A 5 31.37 -5.09 4.38
C LYS A 5 31.72 -6.18 5.38
N GLU A 6 31.63 -5.83 6.66
CA GLU A 6 31.80 -6.77 7.76
C GLU A 6 30.43 -7.26 8.25
N TYR A 7 30.32 -8.58 8.45
CA TYR A 7 29.11 -9.21 8.97
C TYR A 7 29.46 -9.97 10.25
N LEU A 8 28.73 -9.66 11.32
CA LEU A 8 28.88 -10.36 12.60
C LEU A 8 28.12 -11.68 12.53
N ILE A 9 28.85 -12.80 12.62
CA ILE A 9 28.28 -14.14 12.63
C ILE A 9 28.33 -14.68 14.07
N ALA A 10 27.19 -15.15 14.57
CA ALA A 10 27.11 -15.74 15.90
C ALA A 10 27.96 -17.01 16.01
N LYS A 11 28.66 -17.17 17.15
CA LYS A 11 29.45 -18.37 17.44
C LYS A 11 28.52 -19.59 17.47
N GLY A 12 28.73 -20.55 16.58
CA GLY A 12 27.92 -21.77 16.45
C GLY A 12 27.15 -21.92 15.14
N LYS A 13 27.16 -20.91 14.26
CA LYS A 13 26.63 -21.05 12.90
C LYS A 13 27.67 -21.66 11.97
N HIS A 14 27.25 -22.62 11.15
CA HIS A 14 28.11 -23.23 10.12
C HIS A 14 28.21 -22.28 8.92
N LEU A 15 29.43 -21.92 8.54
CA LEU A 15 29.70 -21.17 7.32
C LEU A 15 29.82 -22.12 6.14
N THR A 16 29.11 -21.78 5.07
CA THR A 16 29.12 -22.54 3.82
C THR A 16 30.33 -22.16 2.94
N VAL A 17 30.84 -20.94 3.14
CA VAL A 17 31.93 -20.34 2.33
C VAL A 17 33.28 -20.44 3.03
N LYS A 18 34.37 -20.53 2.24
CA LYS A 18 35.75 -20.52 2.73
C LYS A 18 36.47 -19.23 2.37
N ASP A 19 37.58 -18.98 3.04
CA ASP A 19 38.45 -17.84 2.73
C ASP A 19 39.03 -17.99 1.31
N GLY A 20 38.93 -16.93 0.51
CA GLY A 20 39.29 -16.91 -0.91
C GLY A 20 38.19 -17.32 -1.91
N ASP A 21 37.03 -17.80 -1.44
CA ASP A 21 35.91 -18.14 -2.32
C ASP A 21 35.28 -16.88 -2.95
N HIS A 22 34.87 -17.00 -4.21
CA HIS A 22 34.15 -15.94 -4.91
C HIS A 22 32.64 -16.14 -4.73
N VAL A 23 32.00 -15.25 -3.97
CA VAL A 23 30.55 -15.28 -3.72
C VAL A 23 29.83 -14.23 -4.55
N ARG A 24 28.64 -14.58 -5.04
CA ARG A 24 27.74 -13.62 -5.71
C ARG A 24 26.86 -12.91 -4.69
N ALA A 25 26.39 -11.70 -5.04
CA ALA A 25 25.46 -10.97 -4.20
C ALA A 25 24.19 -11.80 -3.95
N GLY A 26 23.91 -12.06 -2.67
CA GLY A 26 22.73 -12.83 -2.24
C GLY A 26 22.93 -14.35 -2.21
N GLU A 27 24.16 -14.82 -2.37
CA GLU A 27 24.54 -16.21 -2.09
C GLU A 27 24.60 -16.44 -0.57
N PRO A 28 24.05 -17.55 -0.06
CA PRO A 28 24.05 -17.82 1.37
C PRO A 28 25.48 -18.07 1.87
N LEU A 29 25.90 -17.28 2.87
CA LEU A 29 27.22 -17.44 3.51
C LEU A 29 27.19 -18.45 4.66
N MET A 30 26.00 -18.79 5.15
CA MET A 30 25.76 -19.62 6.32
C MET A 30 24.49 -20.43 6.17
N ASP A 31 24.41 -21.55 6.89
CA ASP A 31 23.21 -22.37 6.91
C ASP A 31 22.09 -21.77 7.78
N GLY A 32 20.86 -21.86 7.29
CA GLY A 32 19.66 -21.45 8.01
C GLY A 32 18.58 -20.85 7.11
N PRO A 33 17.43 -20.50 7.69
CA PRO A 33 16.37 -19.80 6.96
C PRO A 33 16.86 -18.40 6.55
N ALA A 34 16.55 -18.03 5.30
CA ALA A 34 16.87 -16.71 4.80
C ALA A 34 15.98 -15.64 5.45
N ASN A 35 16.56 -14.50 5.82
CA ASN A 35 15.81 -13.37 6.35
C ASN A 35 15.24 -12.52 5.18
N PRO A 36 13.90 -12.32 5.12
CA PRO A 36 13.28 -11.51 4.07
C PRO A 36 13.85 -10.09 3.94
N HIS A 37 14.24 -9.47 5.07
CA HIS A 37 14.81 -8.12 5.07
C HIS A 37 16.21 -8.07 4.43
N ASP A 38 16.98 -9.15 4.55
CA ASP A 38 18.31 -9.23 3.96
C ASP A 38 18.21 -9.51 2.46
N ILE A 39 17.25 -10.36 2.04
CA ILE A 39 16.93 -10.56 0.63
C ILE A 39 16.56 -9.23 -0.03
N LEU A 40 15.70 -8.43 0.61
CA LEU A 40 15.31 -7.12 0.07
C LEU A 40 16.50 -6.19 -0.14
N LYS A 41 17.41 -6.12 0.84
CA LYS A 41 18.58 -5.25 0.80
C LYS A 41 19.61 -5.67 -0.23
N VAL A 42 19.75 -6.97 -0.48
CA VAL A 42 20.82 -7.51 -1.33
C VAL A 42 20.34 -7.80 -2.76
N LYS A 43 19.19 -8.45 -2.90
CA LYS A 43 18.63 -8.90 -4.19
C LYS A 43 17.53 -7.97 -4.73
N GLY A 44 16.95 -7.14 -3.87
CA GLY A 44 15.89 -6.20 -4.25
C GLY A 44 14.49 -6.78 -4.17
N GLU A 45 13.52 -5.97 -4.58
CA GLU A 45 12.10 -6.23 -4.38
C GLU A 45 11.56 -7.40 -5.20
N LYS A 46 11.95 -7.50 -6.48
CA LYS A 46 11.45 -8.55 -7.38
C LYS A 46 11.83 -9.94 -6.91
N GLU A 47 13.09 -10.09 -6.51
CA GLU A 47 13.63 -11.35 -5.97
C GLU A 47 13.00 -11.70 -4.62
N LEU A 48 12.80 -10.72 -3.74
CA LEU A 48 12.05 -10.96 -2.51
C LEU A 48 10.60 -11.40 -2.80
N ALA A 49 9.92 -10.76 -3.74
CA ALA A 49 8.55 -11.08 -4.06
C ALA A 49 8.41 -12.50 -4.61
N ALA A 50 9.29 -12.91 -5.54
CA ALA A 50 9.35 -14.27 -6.06
C ALA A 50 9.62 -15.28 -4.94
N TRP A 51 10.61 -14.99 -4.08
CA TRP A 51 10.93 -15.84 -2.94
C TRP A 51 9.76 -16.01 -1.97
N LEU A 52 9.04 -14.92 -1.64
CA LEU A 52 7.85 -14.99 -0.78
C LEU A 52 6.73 -15.83 -1.39
N VAL A 53 6.48 -15.68 -2.70
CA VAL A 53 5.46 -16.46 -3.41
C VAL A 53 5.83 -17.95 -3.37
N ASP A 54 7.07 -18.30 -3.69
CA ASP A 54 7.52 -19.69 -3.69
C ASP A 54 7.46 -20.33 -2.29
N GLU A 55 7.90 -19.62 -1.25
CA GLU A 55 7.94 -20.14 0.12
C GLU A 55 6.51 -20.39 0.65
N ILE A 56 5.57 -19.46 0.39
CA ILE A 56 4.17 -19.62 0.77
C ILE A 56 3.53 -20.75 -0.04
N GLN A 57 3.78 -20.80 -1.35
CA GLN A 57 3.22 -21.81 -2.25
C GLN A 57 3.68 -23.23 -1.90
N GLN A 58 4.92 -23.40 -1.44
CA GLN A 58 5.43 -24.69 -0.98
C GLN A 58 4.59 -25.26 0.18
N VAL A 59 4.18 -24.42 1.13
CA VAL A 59 3.33 -24.85 2.26
C VAL A 59 1.95 -25.29 1.78
N TYR A 60 1.32 -24.54 0.87
CA TYR A 60 0.03 -24.92 0.28
C TYR A 60 0.11 -26.22 -0.53
N ARG A 61 1.17 -26.37 -1.34
CA ARG A 61 1.43 -27.60 -2.10
C ARG A 61 1.63 -28.79 -1.17
N LEU A 62 2.35 -28.62 -0.07
CA LEU A 62 2.56 -29.66 0.94
C LEU A 62 1.24 -30.12 1.58
N GLN A 63 0.29 -29.19 1.77
CA GLN A 63 -1.04 -29.49 2.29
C GLN A 63 -2.03 -29.98 1.21
N GLY A 64 -1.59 -30.10 -0.04
CA GLY A 64 -2.42 -30.55 -1.16
C GLY A 64 -3.47 -29.53 -1.62
N VAL A 65 -3.32 -28.26 -1.23
CA VAL A 65 -4.25 -27.18 -1.60
C VAL A 65 -3.71 -26.44 -2.82
N ALA A 66 -4.49 -26.41 -3.90
CA ALA A 66 -4.16 -25.64 -5.09
C ALA A 66 -4.64 -24.19 -4.94
N ILE A 67 -3.70 -23.24 -4.97
CA ILE A 67 -3.96 -21.80 -5.02
C ILE A 67 -3.17 -21.18 -6.18
N ASN A 68 -3.79 -20.22 -6.87
CA ASN A 68 -3.12 -19.49 -7.94
C ASN A 68 -2.17 -18.43 -7.36
N ASP A 69 -0.94 -18.40 -7.87
CA ASP A 69 0.12 -17.48 -7.42
C ASP A 69 -0.31 -16.01 -7.44
N LYS A 70 -1.21 -15.61 -8.37
CA LYS A 70 -1.77 -14.25 -8.45
C LYS A 70 -2.36 -13.76 -7.12
N HIS A 71 -2.98 -14.65 -6.33
CA HIS A 71 -3.53 -14.26 -5.04
C HIS A 71 -2.44 -13.88 -4.05
N ILE A 72 -1.35 -14.66 -4.02
CA ILE A 72 -0.22 -14.42 -3.13
C ILE A 72 0.54 -13.16 -3.58
N GLU A 73 0.75 -12.99 -4.89
CA GLU A 73 1.38 -11.79 -5.46
C GLU A 73 0.64 -10.51 -5.06
N VAL A 74 -0.70 -10.52 -5.08
CA VAL A 74 -1.50 -9.35 -4.66
C VAL A 74 -1.26 -9.01 -3.19
N ILE A 75 -1.12 -10.01 -2.32
CA ILE A 75 -0.81 -9.79 -0.90
C ILE A 75 0.63 -9.30 -0.71
N VAL A 76 1.60 -9.92 -1.37
CA VAL A 76 3.02 -9.53 -1.31
C VAL A 76 3.20 -8.10 -1.82
N ARG A 77 2.47 -7.70 -2.86
CA ARG A 77 2.43 -6.31 -3.33
C ARG A 77 1.96 -5.34 -2.24
N GLN A 78 0.99 -5.71 -1.41
CA GLN A 78 0.57 -4.86 -0.29
C GLN A 78 1.64 -4.75 0.80
N MET A 79 2.40 -5.82 1.05
CA MET A 79 3.50 -5.83 2.02
C MET A 79 4.68 -4.93 1.59
N LEU A 80 4.85 -4.71 0.28
CA LEU A 80 5.94 -3.92 -0.32
C LEU A 80 5.49 -2.53 -0.81
N ARG A 81 4.30 -2.06 -0.40
CA ARG A 81 3.69 -0.81 -0.89
C ARG A 81 4.40 0.47 -0.44
N ARG A 82 5.24 0.38 0.60
CA ARG A 82 5.90 1.53 1.25
C ARG A 82 7.41 1.55 1.03
N VAL A 83 7.97 2.75 1.13
CA VAL A 83 9.41 3.03 1.10
C VAL A 83 9.80 3.88 2.30
N ARG A 84 11.05 3.76 2.74
CA ARG A 84 11.66 4.62 3.76
C ARG A 84 12.59 5.62 3.08
N ILE A 85 12.43 6.89 3.40
CA ILE A 85 13.28 7.95 2.85
C ILE A 85 14.67 7.89 3.48
N LYS A 86 15.69 7.76 2.64
CA LYS A 86 17.11 7.76 3.05
C LYS A 86 17.71 9.16 2.91
N GLU A 87 17.44 9.82 1.78
CA GLU A 87 17.89 11.18 1.49
C GLU A 87 16.71 11.98 0.97
N THR A 88 16.48 13.17 1.53
CA THR A 88 15.29 13.97 1.22
C THR A 88 15.44 14.80 -0.05
N GLY A 89 16.66 15.15 -0.46
CA GLY A 89 16.89 16.10 -1.56
C GLY A 89 16.13 17.41 -1.33
N ASP A 90 15.50 17.91 -2.40
CA ASP A 90 14.65 19.12 -2.38
C ASP A 90 13.14 18.80 -2.20
N THR A 91 12.82 17.56 -1.82
CA THR A 91 11.43 17.15 -1.57
C THR A 91 10.92 17.63 -0.21
N ARG A 92 9.62 17.44 0.03
CA ARG A 92 8.98 17.74 1.32
C ARG A 92 9.10 16.62 2.36
N PHE A 93 9.80 15.54 2.03
CA PHE A 93 9.91 14.39 2.92
C PHE A 93 10.84 14.66 4.09
N LEU A 94 10.63 13.92 5.17
CA LEU A 94 11.52 13.88 6.31
C LEU A 94 12.46 12.67 6.23
N PRO A 95 13.68 12.76 6.78
CA PRO A 95 14.56 11.59 6.91
C PRO A 95 13.87 10.47 7.70
N ASP A 96 14.06 9.23 7.27
CA ASP A 96 13.43 8.02 7.84
C ASP A 96 11.89 7.97 7.79
N GLU A 97 11.25 8.92 7.10
CA GLU A 97 9.81 8.91 6.89
C GLU A 97 9.38 7.69 6.06
N GLN A 98 8.26 7.08 6.44
CA GLN A 98 7.67 5.95 5.71
C GLN A 98 6.50 6.44 4.88
N VAL A 99 6.70 6.48 3.57
CA VAL A 99 5.70 6.97 2.62
C VAL A 99 5.29 5.88 1.64
N GLU A 100 4.14 6.05 1.02
CA GLU A 100 3.70 5.17 -0.05
C GLU A 100 4.52 5.40 -1.32
N LYS A 101 4.81 4.33 -2.07
CA LYS A 101 5.56 4.41 -3.34
C LYS A 101 4.97 5.39 -4.34
N THR A 102 3.65 5.36 -4.51
CA THR A 102 2.93 6.26 -5.43
C THR A 102 3.08 7.73 -5.06
N VAL A 103 3.08 8.04 -3.76
CA VAL A 103 3.27 9.41 -3.25
C VAL A 103 4.73 9.84 -3.43
N PHE A 104 5.67 8.95 -3.13
CA PHE A 104 7.11 9.16 -3.33
C PHE A 104 7.45 9.45 -4.80
N GLU A 105 6.97 8.61 -5.71
CA GLU A 105 7.17 8.75 -7.16
C GLU A 105 6.61 10.09 -7.66
N ARG A 106 5.36 10.42 -7.30
CA ARG A 106 4.71 11.67 -7.71
C ARG A 106 5.44 12.92 -7.20
N GLU A 107 5.91 12.91 -5.96
CA GLU A 107 6.65 14.04 -5.40
C GLU A 107 8.03 14.20 -6.04
N ASN A 108 8.72 13.09 -6.30
CA ASN A 108 9.99 13.11 -7.03
C ASN A 108 9.82 13.61 -8.46
N GLU A 109 8.81 13.15 -9.19
CA GLU A 109 8.49 13.66 -10.53
C GLU A 109 8.27 15.19 -10.52
N ARG A 110 7.54 15.70 -9.50
CA ARG A 110 7.31 17.14 -9.32
C ARG A 110 8.61 17.92 -9.09
N VAL A 111 9.54 17.39 -8.30
CA VAL A 111 10.82 18.03 -8.00
C VAL A 111 11.77 17.99 -9.21
N ILE A 112 11.84 16.86 -9.90
CA ILE A 112 12.63 16.70 -11.13
C ILE A 112 12.14 17.67 -12.20
N ALA A 113 10.82 17.82 -12.37
CA ALA A 113 10.23 18.77 -13.32
C ALA A 113 10.60 20.24 -13.01
N LYS A 114 10.97 20.55 -11.78
CA LYS A 114 11.44 21.88 -11.34
C LYS A 114 12.97 22.02 -11.38
N GLY A 115 13.69 20.97 -11.80
CA GLY A 115 15.15 20.94 -11.85
C GLY A 115 15.83 20.73 -10.48
N GLY A 116 15.08 20.30 -9.46
CA GLY A 116 15.63 20.00 -8.13
C GLY A 116 16.16 18.57 -8.00
N GLN A 117 16.77 18.28 -6.84
CA GLN A 117 17.25 16.94 -6.51
C GLN A 117 16.12 16.07 -5.94
N PRO A 118 15.80 14.91 -6.55
CA PRO A 118 14.79 14.00 -6.02
C PRO A 118 15.24 13.32 -4.72
N ALA A 119 14.29 12.87 -3.92
CA ALA A 119 14.57 12.05 -2.74
C ALA A 119 15.01 10.64 -3.13
N VAL A 120 15.91 10.06 -2.34
CA VAL A 120 16.32 8.65 -2.43
C VAL A 120 15.64 7.88 -1.31
N ALA A 121 15.01 6.77 -1.65
CA ALA A 121 14.32 5.92 -0.69
C ALA A 121 14.72 4.45 -0.85
N GLU A 122 14.64 3.70 0.24
CA GLU A 122 14.79 2.24 0.25
C GLU A 122 13.42 1.56 0.35
N PRO A 123 13.18 0.45 -0.37
CA PRO A 123 11.98 -0.35 -0.20
C PRO A 123 11.83 -0.86 1.24
N LEU A 124 10.60 -0.85 1.76
CA LEU A 124 10.31 -1.31 3.11
C LEU A 124 9.31 -2.48 3.07
N LEU A 125 9.77 -3.66 3.51
CA LEU A 125 8.88 -4.80 3.74
C LEU A 125 8.15 -4.62 5.08
N LEU A 126 6.82 -4.62 5.02
CA LEU A 126 5.95 -4.60 6.20
C LEU A 126 5.14 -5.89 6.29
N GLY A 127 4.96 -6.43 7.50
CA GLY A 127 4.02 -7.50 7.74
C GLY A 127 2.57 -7.06 7.46
N ILE A 128 1.70 -8.00 7.11
CA ILE A 128 0.32 -7.75 6.66
C ILE A 128 -0.47 -6.87 7.65
N THR A 129 -0.36 -7.15 8.95
CA THR A 129 -1.01 -6.37 10.02
C THR A 129 -0.55 -4.91 10.01
N LYS A 130 0.77 -4.69 9.94
CA LYS A 130 1.36 -3.34 9.95
C LYS A 130 1.06 -2.58 8.65
N ALA A 131 1.10 -3.27 7.50
CA ALA A 131 0.71 -2.71 6.22
C ALA A 131 -0.76 -2.27 6.22
N SER A 132 -1.66 -3.04 6.86
CA SER A 132 -3.09 -2.73 6.94
C SER A 132 -3.42 -1.55 7.87
N LEU A 133 -2.67 -1.41 8.97
CA LEU A 133 -2.78 -0.25 9.87
C LEU A 133 -2.24 1.03 9.25
N SER A 134 -1.25 0.91 8.36
CA SER A 134 -0.58 2.04 7.72
C SER A 134 -1.29 2.48 6.43
N THR A 135 -2.62 2.40 6.38
CA THR A 135 -3.41 2.86 5.23
C THR A 135 -3.65 4.38 5.30
N GLU A 136 -3.93 5.01 4.16
CA GLU A 136 -4.20 6.46 4.13
C GLU A 136 -5.51 6.81 4.84
N SER A 137 -6.53 5.98 4.64
CA SER A 137 -7.84 6.11 5.28
C SER A 137 -7.77 5.84 6.78
N PHE A 138 -7.98 6.87 7.59
CA PHE A 138 -8.05 6.69 9.04
C PHE A 138 -9.35 5.98 9.44
N ILE A 139 -10.42 6.09 8.64
CA ILE A 139 -11.69 5.38 8.86
C ILE A 139 -11.48 3.86 8.67
N SER A 140 -10.74 3.49 7.62
CA SER A 140 -10.43 2.09 7.34
C SER A 140 -9.41 1.52 8.33
N ALA A 141 -8.40 2.31 8.71
CA ALA A 141 -7.39 1.91 9.69
C ALA A 141 -8.00 1.71 11.10
N SER A 142 -8.80 2.67 11.56
CA SER A 142 -9.40 2.65 12.91
C SER A 142 -10.40 1.52 13.12
N SER A 143 -10.99 1.00 12.03
CA SER A 143 -11.90 -0.14 12.04
C SER A 143 -11.19 -1.51 11.99
N PHE A 144 -9.85 -1.56 11.91
CA PHE A 144 -9.09 -2.81 11.99
C PHE A 144 -8.58 -3.07 13.40
N GLN A 145 -7.65 -2.23 13.88
CA GLN A 145 -7.08 -2.28 15.24
C GLN A 145 -6.66 -0.87 15.69
N GLU A 146 -6.26 -0.71 16.95
CA GLU A 146 -5.68 0.53 17.52
C GLU A 146 -6.58 1.80 17.36
N THR A 147 -7.90 1.64 17.41
CA THR A 147 -8.90 2.70 17.13
C THR A 147 -8.60 4.03 17.84
N THR A 148 -8.34 4.00 19.15
CA THR A 148 -8.05 5.20 19.95
C THR A 148 -6.83 5.96 19.44
N LYS A 149 -5.75 5.24 19.10
CA LYS A 149 -4.50 5.83 18.61
C LYS A 149 -4.68 6.43 17.23
N VAL A 150 -5.30 5.69 16.31
CA VAL A 150 -5.55 6.13 14.93
C VAL A 150 -6.41 7.39 14.89
N LEU A 151 -7.50 7.44 15.68
CA LEU A 151 -8.38 8.60 15.71
C LEU A 151 -7.73 9.81 16.38
N THR A 152 -6.94 9.60 17.43
CA THR A 152 -6.20 10.68 18.10
C THR A 152 -5.18 11.31 17.16
N GLU A 153 -4.39 10.50 16.46
CA GLU A 153 -3.41 10.98 15.49
C GLU A 153 -4.06 11.71 14.31
N ALA A 154 -5.18 11.18 13.80
CA ALA A 154 -5.96 11.84 12.75
C ALA A 154 -6.54 13.19 13.21
N ALA A 155 -7.03 13.27 14.44
CA ALA A 155 -7.57 14.52 15.00
C ALA A 155 -6.48 15.57 15.23
N ILE A 156 -5.32 15.17 15.77
CA ILE A 156 -4.17 16.08 15.99
C ILE A 156 -3.64 16.62 14.67
N SER A 157 -3.56 15.78 13.64
CA SER A 157 -3.07 16.17 12.31
C SER A 157 -4.12 16.85 11.43
N GLY A 158 -5.39 16.89 11.85
CA GLY A 158 -6.49 17.41 11.04
C GLY A 158 -6.68 16.61 9.73
N LYS A 159 -6.43 15.29 9.77
CA LYS A 159 -6.41 14.43 8.58
C LYS A 159 -7.81 14.34 7.95
N LEU A 160 -7.87 14.55 6.64
CA LEU A 160 -9.08 14.36 5.85
C LEU A 160 -9.05 13.00 5.16
N ASP A 161 -10.21 12.35 5.10
CA ASP A 161 -10.39 11.07 4.43
C ASP A 161 -11.08 11.28 3.08
N GLU A 162 -10.47 10.80 1.99
CA GLU A 162 -10.94 11.02 0.63
C GLU A 162 -11.93 9.96 0.14
N LEU A 163 -12.23 8.92 0.94
CA LEU A 163 -13.24 7.90 0.61
C LEU A 163 -13.00 7.19 -0.74
N ARG A 164 -11.75 6.82 -1.05
CA ARG A 164 -11.34 6.13 -2.29
C ARG A 164 -11.34 4.60 -2.20
N GLY A 165 -11.35 4.05 -1.00
CA GLY A 165 -11.25 2.63 -0.67
C GLY A 165 -12.60 1.98 -0.37
N LEU A 166 -12.58 0.65 -0.25
CA LEU A 166 -13.81 -0.13 -0.07
C LEU A 166 -14.41 0.06 1.33
N LYS A 167 -13.60 -0.12 2.38
CA LYS A 167 -14.08 -0.22 3.77
C LYS A 167 -14.71 1.06 4.28
N GLU A 168 -14.10 2.20 3.99
CA GLU A 168 -14.66 3.50 4.33
C GLU A 168 -15.98 3.81 3.61
N ASN A 169 -16.13 3.44 2.33
CA ASN A 169 -17.40 3.62 1.63
C ASN A 169 -18.49 2.71 2.19
N VAL A 170 -18.15 1.48 2.60
CA VAL A 170 -19.09 0.61 3.34
C VAL A 170 -19.55 1.30 4.63
N ILE A 171 -18.61 1.80 5.44
CA ILE A 171 -18.92 2.43 6.73
C ILE A 171 -19.79 3.69 6.55
N MET A 172 -19.53 4.46 5.50
CA MET A 172 -20.29 5.68 5.18
C MET A 172 -21.61 5.41 4.45
N GLY A 173 -21.92 4.15 4.09
CA GLY A 173 -23.12 3.81 3.33
C GLY A 173 -23.14 4.31 1.88
N ARG A 174 -21.96 4.56 1.29
CA ARG A 174 -21.81 4.99 -0.11
C ARG A 174 -21.63 3.79 -1.05
N LEU A 175 -21.88 4.00 -2.34
CA LEU A 175 -21.55 3.01 -3.37
C LEU A 175 -20.06 2.65 -3.31
N LEU A 176 -19.75 1.36 -3.43
CA LEU A 176 -18.37 0.89 -3.40
C LEU A 176 -17.63 1.29 -4.67
N PRO A 177 -16.37 1.74 -4.58
CA PRO A 177 -15.53 2.05 -5.74
C PRO A 177 -15.00 0.77 -6.43
N ALA A 178 -15.84 -0.26 -6.56
CA ALA A 178 -15.55 -1.51 -7.25
C ALA A 178 -16.85 -2.10 -7.83
N GLY A 179 -16.71 -3.00 -8.81
CA GLY A 179 -17.86 -3.57 -9.51
C GLY A 179 -18.68 -2.49 -10.21
N THR A 180 -20.00 -2.49 -9.98
CA THR A 180 -20.94 -1.55 -10.59
C THR A 180 -20.80 -0.11 -10.10
N GLY A 181 -20.12 0.13 -8.97
CA GLY A 181 -19.86 1.48 -8.47
C GLY A 181 -18.62 2.15 -9.07
N LEU A 182 -17.91 1.49 -9.99
CA LEU A 182 -16.84 2.14 -10.75
C LEU A 182 -17.40 3.23 -11.65
N GLY A 183 -16.70 4.37 -11.73
CA GLY A 183 -17.12 5.51 -12.55
C GLY A 183 -17.33 5.21 -14.04
N ALA A 184 -16.77 4.10 -14.55
CA ALA A 184 -17.03 3.59 -15.90
C ALA A 184 -18.49 3.15 -16.10
N TYR A 185 -19.12 2.55 -15.09
CA TYR A 185 -20.53 2.14 -15.15
C TYR A 185 -21.50 3.30 -14.92
N ASN A 186 -21.05 4.36 -14.23
CA ASN A 186 -21.87 5.55 -13.99
C ASN A 186 -22.20 6.34 -15.27
N LYS A 187 -21.47 6.11 -16.36
CA LYS A 187 -21.62 6.83 -17.65
C LYS A 187 -22.23 5.96 -18.75
N ILE A 188 -22.79 4.80 -18.40
CA ILE A 188 -23.43 3.93 -19.37
C ILE A 188 -24.91 4.30 -19.42
N ASP A 189 -25.30 5.00 -20.48
CA ASP A 189 -26.70 5.24 -20.80
C ASP A 189 -27.25 4.03 -21.55
N MET A 190 -28.34 3.44 -21.03
CA MET A 190 -29.07 2.40 -21.75
C MET A 190 -29.99 3.03 -22.77
N VAL A 191 -29.78 2.70 -24.05
CA VAL A 191 -30.72 3.01 -25.12
C VAL A 191 -31.60 1.77 -25.35
N VAL A 192 -32.87 1.87 -24.98
CA VAL A 192 -33.87 0.84 -25.26
C VAL A 192 -34.41 1.09 -26.68
N ALA A 193 -34.25 0.12 -27.57
CA ALA A 193 -34.86 0.18 -28.90
C ALA A 193 -36.38 -0.06 -28.76
N ASP A 194 -37.14 1.01 -28.99
CA ASP A 194 -38.60 1.10 -29.01
C ASP A 194 -39.34 0.64 -27.75
N ASP A 195 -39.42 1.55 -26.76
CA ASP A 195 -40.69 2.07 -26.23
C ASP A 195 -40.41 3.16 -25.18
N ALA A 196 -41.07 4.32 -25.36
CA ALA A 196 -41.15 5.48 -24.45
C ALA A 196 -40.12 5.56 -23.32
N VAL A 197 -38.94 6.14 -23.62
CA VAL A 197 -37.93 6.46 -22.60
C VAL A 197 -38.48 7.54 -21.67
N GLN A 198 -38.98 7.14 -20.50
CA GLN A 198 -39.00 8.06 -19.36
C GLN A 198 -37.54 8.32 -18.97
N PRO A 199 -37.07 9.57 -18.95
CA PRO A 199 -35.73 9.85 -18.48
C PRO A 199 -35.60 9.29 -17.07
N LEU A 200 -34.56 8.48 -16.83
CA LEU A 200 -34.19 8.06 -15.49
C LEU A 200 -33.91 9.34 -14.70
N THR A 201 -34.84 9.72 -13.82
CA THR A 201 -34.57 10.75 -12.83
C THR A 201 -33.28 10.33 -12.13
N PRO A 202 -32.21 11.13 -12.16
CA PRO A 202 -30.99 10.77 -11.45
C PRO A 202 -31.40 10.49 -10.00
N ALA A 203 -30.98 9.33 -9.48
CA ALA A 203 -31.23 8.97 -8.10
C ALA A 203 -30.83 10.17 -7.24
N ARG A 204 -31.79 10.76 -6.52
CA ARG A 204 -31.58 11.96 -5.70
C ARG A 204 -30.28 11.79 -4.95
N THR A 205 -29.29 12.61 -5.29
CA THR A 205 -28.09 12.74 -4.47
C THR A 205 -28.60 13.15 -3.09
N PHE A 206 -28.39 12.31 -2.06
CA PHE A 206 -28.86 12.54 -0.69
C PHE A 206 -28.15 13.73 0.02
N LEU A 207 -27.70 14.74 -0.73
CA LEU A 207 -26.85 15.84 -0.28
C LEU A 207 -27.35 17.22 -0.69
N GLU A 208 -28.65 17.36 -0.99
CA GLU A 208 -29.27 18.69 -0.94
C GLU A 208 -29.90 18.88 0.44
N PRO A 209 -29.34 19.75 1.31
CA PRO A 209 -30.03 20.09 2.54
C PRO A 209 -31.35 20.77 2.18
N GLU A 210 -32.45 20.29 2.76
CA GLU A 210 -33.76 20.94 2.67
C GLU A 210 -33.61 22.43 3.05
N PRO A 211 -34.18 23.37 2.27
CA PRO A 211 -34.16 24.77 2.64
C PRO A 211 -34.90 24.92 3.96
N VAL A 212 -34.18 25.39 4.99
CA VAL A 212 -34.77 25.74 6.27
C VAL A 212 -35.83 26.81 5.99
N ALA A 213 -37.10 26.46 6.15
CA ALA A 213 -38.20 27.40 6.04
C ALA A 213 -37.89 28.60 6.94
N ALA A 214 -37.73 29.78 6.34
CA ALA A 214 -37.65 31.02 7.08
C ALA A 214 -38.90 31.12 7.94
N ALA A 215 -38.72 31.00 9.26
CA ALA A 215 -39.76 31.28 10.22
C ALA A 215 -40.24 32.72 9.95
N ALA A 216 -41.44 32.83 9.40
CA ALA A 216 -42.15 34.09 9.33
C ALA A 216 -42.25 34.61 10.77
N SER A 217 -41.61 35.75 10.98
CA SER A 217 -41.90 36.61 12.11
C SER A 217 -43.30 37.17 11.84
N GLU A 218 -44.27 36.70 12.60
CA GLU A 218 -45.51 37.42 12.80
C GLU A 218 -45.58 37.87 14.26
N GLU A 219 -45.99 39.13 14.41
CA GLU A 219 -46.12 39.94 15.62
C GLU A 219 -47.05 39.34 16.69
#